data_AF-A0A4Q6GM36-F1
#
_entry.id   AF-A0A4Q6GM36-F1
#
_cell.length_a   1.000
_cell.length_b   1.000
_cell.length_c   1.000
_cell.angle_alpha   90.00
_cell.angle_beta   90.00
_cell.angle_gamma   90.00
#
_symmetry.space_group_name_H-M   'P 1'
#
loop_
_entity.id
_entity.type
_entity.pdbx_description
1 polymer ?
#
loop_
_entity_poly.entity_id
_entity_poly.type
_entity_poly.pdbx_seq_one_letter_code
_entity_poly.pdbx_strand_id
1 'polypeptide(L)'
;MNFVAFERAKQGTGASRRLRHSGKTPGIVYGGDTQPQLIEIDHNALWHALKKEAFHSSILEMEFGGASSKVLLRNVQYHPFKPLVLHVDFQRVDARTRLTAKVPMHYSGQENSPAVKLEQQLVNLIVTELEISCLPADLPEFISVDLSTLEKNATLRLKDVKLPKGVKAVTHGQVNPVLVSAVAAAAEEVAEPAADAAAAPAAGAKPAAGAKAAAGAKPPAKK
;
A
#
# COMPACT_ATOMS: atom_id res chain seq x y z
N MET A 1 10.60 10.36 -13.52
CA MET A 1 10.29 9.24 -14.45
C MET A 1 9.23 9.72 -15.43
N ASN A 2 9.24 9.20 -16.65
CA ASN A 2 8.43 9.74 -17.74
C ASN A 2 7.42 8.68 -18.23
N PHE A 3 6.19 9.09 -18.51
CA PHE A 3 5.17 8.18 -19.05
C PHE A 3 4.26 8.90 -20.06
N VAL A 4 3.80 8.14 -21.06
CA VAL A 4 2.92 8.64 -22.12
C VAL A 4 1.46 8.38 -21.74
N ALA A 5 0.63 9.42 -21.84
CA ALA A 5 -0.81 9.38 -21.60
C ALA A 5 -1.57 9.74 -22.88
N PHE A 6 -2.63 8.99 -23.16
CA PHE A 6 -3.50 9.21 -24.33
C PHE A 6 -4.82 9.85 -23.90
N GLU A 7 -5.45 10.62 -24.80
CA GLU A 7 -6.77 11.19 -24.55
C GLU A 7 -7.87 10.13 -24.52
N ARG A 8 -8.77 10.23 -23.53
CA ARG A 8 -9.89 9.31 -23.37
C ARG A 8 -11.21 9.90 -23.88
N ALA A 9 -11.57 9.58 -25.12
CA ALA A 9 -12.81 10.07 -25.74
C ALA A 9 -14.13 9.47 -25.18
N LYS A 10 -14.11 8.30 -24.51
CA LYS A 10 -15.33 7.57 -24.08
C LYS A 10 -15.40 7.34 -22.56
N GLN A 11 -16.33 8.02 -21.90
CA GLN A 11 -16.69 7.82 -20.49
C GLN A 11 -17.70 6.67 -20.27
N GLY A 12 -17.97 6.36 -18.99
CA GLY A 12 -18.98 5.40 -18.56
C GLY A 12 -18.45 4.00 -18.23
N THR A 13 -19.20 3.25 -17.43
CA THR A 13 -18.81 1.96 -16.84
C THR A 13 -18.42 0.92 -17.89
N GLY A 14 -19.18 0.80 -18.98
CA GLY A 14 -18.90 -0.13 -20.07
C GLY A 14 -17.63 0.23 -20.86
N ALA A 15 -17.34 1.52 -21.05
CA ALA A 15 -16.12 1.98 -21.70
C ALA A 15 -14.88 1.71 -20.82
N SER A 16 -14.94 2.09 -19.53
CA SER A 16 -13.87 1.80 -18.56
C SER A 16 -13.58 0.29 -18.44
N ARG A 17 -14.61 -0.55 -18.48
CA ARG A 17 -14.43 -2.01 -18.43
C ARG A 17 -13.74 -2.56 -19.68
N ARG A 18 -14.12 -2.09 -20.88
CA ARG A 18 -13.45 -2.47 -22.14
C ARG A 18 -11.98 -2.04 -22.17
N LEU A 19 -11.66 -0.81 -21.75
CA LEU A 19 -10.27 -0.32 -21.66
C LEU A 19 -9.39 -1.22 -20.79
N ARG A 20 -9.88 -1.62 -19.61
CA ARG A 20 -9.15 -2.53 -18.71
C ARG A 20 -9.00 -3.95 -19.28
N HIS A 21 -9.94 -4.41 -20.12
CA HIS A 21 -9.78 -5.66 -20.85
C HIS A 21 -8.79 -5.56 -22.02
N SER A 22 -8.61 -4.39 -22.62
CA SER A 22 -7.59 -4.14 -23.66
C SER A 22 -6.23 -3.70 -23.10
N GLY A 23 -5.94 -3.98 -21.82
CA GLY A 23 -4.66 -3.64 -21.20
C GLY A 23 -4.41 -2.15 -20.95
N LYS A 24 -5.45 -1.29 -20.98
CA LYS A 24 -5.33 0.14 -20.66
C LYS A 24 -5.95 0.47 -19.30
N THR A 25 -5.27 1.29 -18.52
CA THR A 25 -5.76 1.82 -17.25
C THR A 25 -6.38 3.20 -17.49
N PRO A 26 -7.65 3.44 -17.09
CA PRO A 26 -8.22 4.78 -17.13
C PRO A 26 -7.68 5.61 -15.95
N GLY A 27 -7.47 6.90 -16.17
CA GLY A 27 -7.11 7.83 -15.10
C GLY A 27 -7.60 9.25 -15.36
N ILE A 28 -7.26 10.13 -14.42
CA ILE A 28 -7.59 11.56 -14.47
C ILE A 28 -6.37 12.40 -14.10
N VAL A 29 -6.24 13.56 -14.73
CA VAL A 29 -5.24 14.59 -14.40
C VAL A 29 -5.99 15.86 -14.05
N TYR A 30 -5.79 16.38 -12.84
CA TYR A 30 -6.44 17.61 -12.36
C TYR A 30 -5.46 18.51 -11.60
N GLY A 31 -5.89 19.71 -11.23
CA GLY A 31 -5.06 20.68 -10.50
C GLY A 31 -4.40 21.71 -11.41
N GLY A 32 -3.83 22.74 -10.78
CA GLY A 32 -3.54 24.03 -11.41
C GLY A 32 -4.83 24.74 -11.86
N ASP A 33 -4.67 25.75 -12.72
CA ASP A 33 -5.78 26.55 -13.26
C ASP A 33 -6.50 25.90 -14.46
N THR A 34 -6.22 24.63 -14.74
CA THR A 34 -6.69 23.93 -15.95
C THR A 34 -7.73 22.85 -15.66
N GLN A 35 -8.68 22.70 -16.58
CA GLN A 35 -9.76 21.71 -16.46
C GLN A 35 -9.21 20.27 -16.27
N PRO A 36 -9.93 19.40 -15.54
CA PRO A 36 -9.56 18.00 -15.40
C PRO A 36 -9.57 17.30 -16.78
N GLN A 37 -8.50 16.58 -17.09
CA GLN A 37 -8.35 15.81 -18.32
C GLN A 37 -8.48 14.30 -18.04
N LEU A 38 -9.22 13.62 -18.90
CA LEU A 38 -9.44 12.17 -18.83
C LEU A 38 -8.38 11.47 -19.68
N ILE A 39 -7.62 10.58 -19.07
CA ILE A 39 -6.48 9.93 -19.71
C ILE A 39 -6.60 8.41 -19.75
N GLU A 40 -5.90 7.81 -20.71
CA GLU A 40 -5.64 6.38 -20.82
C GLU A 40 -4.13 6.15 -20.74
N ILE A 41 -3.69 5.20 -19.92
CA ILE A 41 -2.27 4.80 -19.80
C ILE A 41 -2.16 3.29 -20.07
N ASP A 42 -1.05 2.83 -20.64
CA ASP A 42 -0.74 1.40 -20.68
C ASP A 42 -0.69 0.81 -19.27
N HIS A 43 -1.43 -0.28 -19.05
CA HIS A 43 -1.47 -0.94 -17.76
C HIS A 43 -0.13 -1.57 -17.37
N ASN A 44 0.62 -2.13 -18.33
CA ASN A 44 1.84 -2.87 -18.01
C ASN A 44 2.97 -1.95 -17.54
N ALA A 45 3.24 -0.88 -18.30
CA ALA A 45 4.21 0.16 -17.92
C ALA A 45 3.84 0.78 -16.56
N LEU A 46 2.56 1.10 -16.34
CA LEU A 46 2.07 1.66 -15.08
C LEU A 46 2.20 0.67 -13.91
N TRP A 47 1.91 -0.61 -14.11
CA TRP A 47 2.06 -1.66 -13.08
C TRP A 47 3.51 -1.82 -12.63
N HIS A 48 4.47 -1.79 -13.56
CA HIS A 48 5.89 -1.84 -13.24
C HIS A 48 6.42 -0.55 -12.60
N ALA A 49 5.85 0.61 -12.93
CA ALA A 49 6.17 1.87 -12.29
C ALA A 49 5.66 1.93 -10.84
N LEU A 50 4.40 1.54 -10.60
CA LEU A 50 3.74 1.54 -9.29
C LEU A 50 4.40 0.61 -8.24
N LYS A 51 5.12 -0.42 -8.68
CA LYS A 51 5.92 -1.30 -7.80
C LYS A 51 7.16 -0.62 -7.23
N LYS A 52 7.60 0.51 -7.79
CA LYS A 52 8.71 1.29 -7.25
C LYS A 52 8.15 2.25 -6.22
N GLU A 53 8.60 2.15 -4.97
CA GLU A 53 8.09 2.98 -3.87
C GLU A 53 8.24 4.48 -4.16
N ALA A 54 9.40 4.86 -4.71
CA ALA A 54 9.68 6.22 -5.18
C ALA A 54 8.68 6.78 -6.21
N PHE A 55 7.87 5.95 -6.89
CA PHE A 55 6.84 6.41 -7.83
C PHE A 55 5.65 7.09 -7.12
N HIS A 56 5.40 6.78 -5.85
CA HIS A 56 4.36 7.43 -5.04
C HIS A 56 4.84 8.78 -4.46
N SER A 57 6.15 8.93 -4.33
CA SER A 57 6.87 10.05 -3.72
C SER A 57 7.84 10.74 -4.69
N SER A 58 7.51 10.81 -5.98
CA SER A 58 8.30 11.58 -6.96
C SER A 58 7.41 12.37 -7.91
N ILE A 59 8.00 13.45 -8.46
CA ILE A 59 7.39 14.20 -9.54
C ILE A 59 7.64 13.46 -10.85
N LEU A 60 6.56 13.21 -11.57
CA LEU A 60 6.54 12.48 -12.82
C LEU A 60 6.35 13.46 -13.98
N GLU A 61 6.97 13.16 -15.11
CA GLU A 61 6.74 13.88 -16.36
C GLU A 61 5.76 13.08 -17.21
N MET A 62 4.57 13.63 -17.40
CA MET A 62 3.53 13.05 -18.25
C MET A 62 3.57 13.72 -19.62
N GLU A 63 3.71 12.91 -20.68
CA GLU A 63 3.50 13.37 -22.05
C GLU A 63 2.04 13.17 -22.44
N PHE A 64 1.35 14.24 -22.80
CA PHE A 64 -0.05 14.22 -23.24
C PHE A 64 -0.18 15.02 -24.55
N GLY A 65 -0.50 14.33 -25.66
CA GLY A 65 -0.69 14.98 -26.96
C GLY A 65 0.51 15.77 -27.49
N GLY A 66 1.73 15.42 -27.06
CA GLY A 66 2.96 16.16 -27.38
C GLY A 66 3.35 17.27 -26.39
N ALA A 67 2.53 17.54 -25.36
CA ALA A 67 2.86 18.47 -24.28
C ALA A 67 3.35 17.71 -23.03
N SER A 68 4.49 18.11 -22.47
CA SER A 68 5.03 17.61 -21.21
C SER A 68 4.44 18.36 -20.01
N SER A 69 3.81 17.64 -19.07
CA SER A 69 3.25 18.18 -17.82
C SER A 69 3.86 17.51 -16.59
N LYS A 70 4.18 18.29 -15.55
CA LYS A 70 4.65 17.76 -14.26
C LYS A 70 3.46 17.36 -13.39
N VAL A 71 3.43 16.10 -12.97
CA VAL A 71 2.34 15.52 -12.18
C VAL A 71 2.85 14.72 -10.99
N LEU A 72 2.06 14.66 -9.93
CA LEU A 72 2.25 13.81 -8.75
C LEU A 72 1.13 12.77 -8.72
N LEU A 73 1.47 11.54 -8.34
CA LEU A 73 0.49 10.49 -8.10
C LEU A 73 -0.27 10.78 -6.79
N ARG A 74 -1.61 10.87 -6.83
CA ARG A 74 -2.42 11.18 -5.64
C ARG A 74 -3.26 10.01 -5.14
N ASN A 75 -3.77 9.17 -6.03
CA ASN A 75 -4.54 7.97 -5.66
C ASN A 75 -4.36 6.87 -6.71
N VAL A 76 -4.38 5.61 -6.25
CA VAL A 76 -4.37 4.42 -7.10
C VAL A 76 -5.40 3.45 -6.57
N GLN A 77 -6.34 3.06 -7.43
CA GLN A 77 -7.33 2.05 -7.09
C GLN A 77 -6.90 0.70 -7.64
N TYR A 78 -6.56 -0.24 -6.76
CA TYR A 78 -6.21 -1.60 -7.12
C TYR A 78 -7.46 -2.51 -7.13
N HIS A 79 -7.47 -3.51 -8.01
CA HIS A 79 -8.43 -4.60 -7.91
C HIS A 79 -8.02 -5.52 -6.75
N PRO A 80 -8.89 -5.87 -5.79
CA PRO A 80 -8.48 -6.57 -4.56
C PRO A 80 -7.90 -7.97 -4.79
N PHE A 81 -8.41 -8.73 -5.76
CA PHE A 81 -7.92 -10.08 -6.09
C PHE A 81 -6.97 -10.17 -7.30
N LYS A 82 -7.10 -9.28 -8.30
CA LYS A 82 -6.36 -9.39 -9.58
C LYS A 82 -5.23 -8.38 -9.60
N PRO A 83 -4.06 -8.69 -10.18
CA PRO A 83 -2.98 -7.72 -10.38
C PRO A 83 -3.37 -6.74 -11.50
N LEU A 84 -4.29 -5.83 -11.20
CA LEU A 84 -4.90 -4.92 -12.16
C LEU A 84 -5.25 -3.59 -11.48
N VAL A 85 -4.94 -2.48 -12.15
CA VAL A 85 -5.26 -1.13 -11.66
C VAL A 85 -6.59 -0.70 -12.28
N LEU A 86 -7.51 -0.27 -11.42
CA LEU A 86 -8.88 0.11 -11.78
C LEU A 86 -8.98 1.57 -12.21
N HIS A 87 -8.25 2.45 -11.52
CA HIS A 87 -8.21 3.89 -11.74
C HIS A 87 -6.91 4.50 -11.18
N VAL A 88 -6.46 5.61 -11.75
CA VAL A 88 -5.30 6.39 -11.26
C VAL A 88 -5.59 7.88 -11.30
N ASP A 89 -5.24 8.56 -10.22
CA ASP A 89 -5.44 10.00 -10.05
C ASP A 89 -4.08 10.71 -10.01
N PHE A 90 -3.87 11.62 -10.95
CA PHE A 90 -2.70 12.50 -11.03
C PHE A 90 -3.08 13.94 -10.74
N GLN A 91 -2.26 14.61 -9.92
CA GLN A 91 -2.38 16.02 -9.62
C GLN A 91 -1.26 16.79 -10.33
N ARG A 92 -1.58 17.81 -11.11
CA ARG A 92 -0.59 18.74 -11.71
C ARG A 92 0.12 19.50 -10.60
N VAL A 93 1.43 19.71 -10.77
CA VAL A 93 2.31 20.25 -9.72
C VAL A 93 2.86 21.62 -10.12
N ASP A 94 2.37 22.67 -9.46
CA ASP A 94 2.90 24.03 -9.61
C ASP A 94 4.07 24.25 -8.65
N ALA A 95 5.21 24.72 -9.17
CA ALA A 95 6.46 24.89 -8.42
C ALA A 95 6.36 25.79 -7.17
N ARG A 96 5.31 26.63 -7.07
CA ARG A 96 5.08 27.58 -5.98
C ARG A 96 4.12 27.07 -4.90
N THR A 97 3.36 26.02 -5.18
CA THR A 97 2.27 25.55 -4.31
C THR A 97 2.78 24.45 -3.39
N ARG A 98 2.52 24.58 -2.07
CA ARG A 98 2.79 23.48 -1.13
C ARG A 98 1.81 22.34 -1.40
N LEU A 99 2.35 21.14 -1.56
CA LEU A 99 1.59 19.91 -1.73
C LEU A 99 1.66 19.08 -0.45
N THR A 100 0.69 18.17 -0.24
CA THR A 100 0.86 17.07 0.70
C THR A 100 1.06 15.76 -0.06
N ALA A 101 2.10 15.01 0.32
CA ALA A 101 2.44 13.71 -0.27
C ALA A 101 2.66 12.69 0.85
N LYS A 102 2.43 11.42 0.54
CA LYS A 102 2.85 10.30 1.38
C LYS A 102 4.24 9.87 0.91
N VAL A 103 5.17 9.73 1.84
CA VAL A 103 6.55 9.31 1.55
C VAL A 103 6.89 8.08 2.39
N PRO A 104 7.49 7.03 1.80
CA PRO A 104 7.91 5.84 2.54
C PRO A 104 9.08 6.15 3.49
N MET A 105 9.09 5.47 4.64
CA MET A 105 10.19 5.49 5.60
C MET A 105 11.03 4.21 5.46
N HIS A 106 12.32 4.38 5.23
CA HIS A 106 13.30 3.30 5.09
C HIS A 106 14.08 3.15 6.38
N TYR A 107 13.90 2.01 7.05
CA TYR A 107 14.45 1.75 8.38
C TYR A 107 15.77 0.97 8.31
N SER A 108 16.88 1.65 8.57
CA SER A 108 18.23 1.05 8.58
C SER A 108 18.67 0.66 10.00
N GLY A 109 19.61 -0.29 10.11
CA GLY A 109 20.32 -0.56 11.37
C GLY A 109 19.57 -1.41 12.41
N GLN A 110 18.38 -1.92 12.10
CA GLN A 110 17.55 -2.76 12.99
C GLN A 110 18.35 -3.89 13.67
N GLU A 111 19.01 -4.73 12.87
CA GLU A 111 19.83 -5.86 13.32
C GLU A 111 21.03 -5.45 14.18
N ASN A 112 21.49 -4.20 14.06
CA ASN A 112 22.64 -3.69 14.79
C ASN A 112 22.28 -3.03 16.13
N SER A 113 21.00 -2.80 16.39
CA SER A 113 20.53 -2.14 17.60
C SER A 113 20.81 -2.97 18.87
N PRO A 114 21.16 -2.32 20.00
CA PRO A 114 21.25 -2.97 21.31
C PRO A 114 19.98 -3.76 21.69
N ALA A 115 18.79 -3.21 21.40
CA ALA A 115 17.51 -3.87 21.67
C ALA A 115 17.37 -5.25 20.98
N VAL A 116 17.82 -5.39 19.73
CA VAL A 116 17.77 -6.67 19.01
C VAL A 116 18.92 -7.59 19.43
N LYS A 117 20.15 -7.08 19.49
CA LYS A 117 21.35 -7.91 19.72
C LYS A 117 21.52 -8.39 21.16
N LEU A 118 21.27 -7.53 22.15
CA LEU A 118 21.52 -7.85 23.55
C LEU A 118 20.28 -8.43 24.24
N GLU A 119 19.08 -8.06 23.76
CA GLU A 119 17.84 -8.34 24.48
C GLU A 119 16.76 -9.06 23.65
N GLN A 120 17.06 -9.45 22.41
CA GLN A 120 16.17 -10.25 21.56
C GLN A 120 14.77 -9.63 21.37
N GLN A 121 14.68 -8.29 21.38
CA GLN A 121 13.40 -7.60 21.19
C GLN A 121 12.98 -7.61 19.71
N LEU A 122 11.67 -7.68 19.47
CA LEU A 122 11.09 -7.53 18.14
C LEU A 122 10.86 -6.03 17.86
N VAL A 123 11.34 -5.58 16.72
CA VAL A 123 11.17 -4.19 16.24
C VAL A 123 9.86 -4.12 15.47
N ASN A 124 8.85 -3.48 16.05
CA ASN A 124 7.55 -3.28 15.42
C ASN A 124 7.52 -1.93 14.68
N LEU A 125 7.44 -1.99 13.36
CA LEU A 125 7.26 -0.83 12.49
C LEU A 125 5.77 -0.46 12.47
N ILE A 126 5.39 0.56 13.25
CA ILE A 126 3.98 0.98 13.41
C ILE A 126 3.54 1.86 12.23
N VAL A 127 4.46 2.62 11.64
CA VAL A 127 4.18 3.50 10.50
C VAL A 127 5.24 3.27 9.41
N THR A 128 4.82 2.97 8.19
CA THR A 128 5.69 2.79 7.02
C THR A 128 5.65 3.98 6.05
N GLU A 129 4.57 4.76 6.06
CA GLU A 129 4.37 5.96 5.23
C GLU A 129 4.11 7.18 6.10
N LEU A 130 4.78 8.30 5.82
CA LEU A 130 4.55 9.58 6.50
C LEU A 130 3.89 10.59 5.55
N GLU A 131 2.81 11.25 5.98
CA GLU A 131 2.27 12.40 5.24
C GLU A 131 3.09 13.67 5.52
N ILE A 132 3.49 14.35 4.45
CA ILE A 132 4.42 15.47 4.46
C ILE A 132 3.85 16.61 3.64
N SER A 133 3.96 17.84 4.16
CA SER A 133 3.82 19.07 3.40
C SER A 133 5.21 19.61 3.03
N CYS A 134 5.47 19.75 1.74
CA CYS A 134 6.72 20.27 1.20
C CYS A 134 6.46 21.13 -0.06
N LEU A 135 7.51 21.80 -0.54
CA LEU A 135 7.53 22.34 -1.90
C LEU A 135 7.90 21.23 -2.89
N PRO A 136 7.47 21.31 -4.16
CA PRO A 136 7.82 20.35 -5.20
C PRO A 136 9.33 20.10 -5.34
N ALA A 137 10.15 21.13 -5.14
CA ALA A 137 11.61 21.05 -5.24
C ALA A 137 12.29 20.31 -4.08
N ASP A 138 11.63 20.24 -2.91
CA ASP A 138 12.16 19.67 -1.67
C ASP A 138 11.57 18.28 -1.37
N LEU A 139 10.89 17.66 -2.33
CA LEU A 139 10.13 16.42 -2.15
C LEU A 139 11.08 15.20 -2.16
N PRO A 140 11.24 14.47 -1.04
CA PRO A 140 12.15 13.33 -0.95
C PRO A 140 11.47 12.03 -1.44
N GLU A 141 12.21 11.19 -2.15
CA GLU A 141 11.72 9.87 -2.58
C GLU A 141 11.49 8.91 -1.39
N PHE A 142 12.33 8.98 -0.37
CA PHE A 142 12.21 8.21 0.88
C PHE A 142 12.81 9.00 2.05
N ILE A 143 12.42 8.64 3.29
CA ILE A 143 13.06 9.14 4.51
C ILE A 143 13.84 8.00 5.18
N SER A 144 15.16 8.14 5.29
CA SER A 144 15.99 7.22 6.05
C SER A 144 15.83 7.44 7.55
N VAL A 145 15.40 6.41 8.28
CA VAL A 145 15.34 6.39 9.74
C VAL A 145 16.36 5.37 10.23
N ASP A 146 17.37 5.84 10.96
CA ASP A 146 18.36 4.95 11.57
C ASP A 146 17.88 4.46 12.94
N LEU A 147 17.93 3.14 13.14
CA LEU A 147 17.52 2.44 14.35
C LEU A 147 18.72 1.86 15.12
N SER A 148 19.95 2.14 14.68
CA SER A 148 21.18 1.64 15.29
C SER A 148 21.34 1.92 16.79
N THR A 149 20.74 3.00 17.29
CA THR A 149 20.79 3.42 18.70
C THR A 149 19.53 3.07 19.51
N LEU A 150 18.68 2.12 19.06
CA LEU A 150 17.50 1.71 19.83
C LEU A 150 17.88 0.90 21.09
N GLU A 151 17.43 1.39 22.24
CA GLU A 151 17.55 0.75 23.55
C GLU A 151 16.33 -0.12 23.92
N LYS A 152 16.42 -0.85 25.04
CA LYS A 152 15.34 -1.66 25.62
C LYS A 152 14.02 -0.90 25.70
N ASN A 153 12.96 -1.46 25.12
CA ASN A 153 11.60 -0.90 25.12
C ASN A 153 11.52 0.53 24.56
N ALA A 154 12.55 0.99 23.83
CA ALA A 154 12.58 2.32 23.26
C ALA A 154 11.51 2.49 22.18
N THR A 155 10.94 3.68 22.14
CA THR A 155 9.85 4.04 21.24
C THR A 155 10.28 5.26 20.43
N LEU A 156 10.64 5.06 19.16
CA LEU A 156 11.09 6.13 18.27
C LEU A 156 9.87 6.89 17.75
N ARG A 157 9.82 8.19 18.01
CA ARG A 157 8.70 9.05 17.64
C ARG A 157 9.10 10.02 16.53
N LEU A 158 8.10 10.61 15.88
CA LEU A 158 8.32 11.50 14.74
C LEU A 158 9.28 12.68 15.01
N LYS A 159 9.34 13.18 16.25
CA LYS A 159 10.28 14.26 16.65
C LYS A 159 11.76 13.84 16.64
N ASP A 160 12.04 12.55 16.72
CA ASP A 160 13.39 12.00 16.83
C ASP A 160 13.99 11.67 15.44
N VAL A 161 13.17 11.77 14.38
CA VAL A 161 13.57 11.53 12.99
C VAL A 161 14.14 12.79 12.34
N LYS A 162 15.28 12.61 11.67
CA LYS A 162 15.93 13.64 10.86
C LYS A 162 15.15 13.88 9.56
N LEU A 163 14.19 14.81 9.59
CA LEU A 163 13.50 15.26 8.38
C LEU A 163 14.45 16.07 7.47
N PRO A 164 14.41 15.87 6.14
CA PRO A 164 15.22 16.66 5.20
C PRO A 164 14.74 18.14 5.13
N LYS A 165 15.56 19.01 4.52
CA LYS A 165 15.29 20.45 4.44
C LYS A 165 13.96 20.73 3.72
N GLY A 166 13.20 21.71 4.20
CA GLY A 166 11.92 22.13 3.59
C GLY A 166 10.70 21.25 3.91
N VAL A 167 10.90 20.05 4.46
CA VAL A 167 9.85 19.07 4.77
C VAL A 167 9.20 19.35 6.13
N LYS A 168 7.87 19.44 6.15
CA LYS A 168 7.06 19.47 7.38
C LYS A 168 6.16 18.24 7.42
N ALA A 169 6.28 17.41 8.45
CA ALA A 169 5.36 16.31 8.65
C ALA A 169 3.94 16.83 8.97
N VAL A 170 2.92 16.25 8.35
CA VAL A 170 1.51 16.58 8.59
C VAL A 170 0.95 15.61 9.61
N THR A 171 0.92 16.03 10.87
CA THR A 171 0.28 15.28 11.95
C THR A 171 -1.13 15.83 12.19
N HIS A 172 -2.15 15.12 11.70
CA HIS A 172 -3.57 15.47 11.90
C HIS A 172 -3.98 15.32 13.37
N GLY A 173 -3.63 16.30 14.21
CA GLY A 173 -3.94 16.35 15.65
C GLY A 173 -3.03 15.50 16.56
N GLN A 174 -2.32 14.49 16.04
CA GLN A 174 -1.41 13.67 16.86
C GLN A 174 -0.03 14.31 17.04
N VAL A 175 0.20 14.94 18.20
CA VAL A 175 1.39 15.77 18.49
C VAL A 175 2.74 15.04 18.36
N ASN A 176 2.77 13.70 18.43
CA ASN A 176 3.97 12.89 18.18
C ASN A 176 3.60 11.41 17.92
N PRO A 177 3.30 10.98 16.68
CA PRO A 177 3.05 9.57 16.40
C PRO A 177 4.30 8.73 16.66
N VAL A 178 4.09 7.54 17.19
CA VAL A 178 5.13 6.51 17.30
C VAL A 178 5.36 5.92 15.93
N LEU A 179 6.62 5.86 15.49
CA LEU A 179 7.00 5.28 14.21
C LEU A 179 7.46 3.83 14.38
N VAL A 180 8.23 3.57 15.43
CA VAL A 180 8.80 2.25 15.77
C VAL A 180 8.72 2.03 17.27
N SER A 181 8.34 0.83 17.69
CA SER A 181 8.51 0.36 19.07
C SER A 181 9.33 -0.92 19.12
N ALA A 182 10.36 -0.95 19.96
CA ALA A 182 10.96 -2.21 20.38
C ALA A 182 10.07 -2.82 21.47
N VAL A 183 9.61 -4.04 21.27
CA VAL A 183 8.81 -4.78 22.26
C VAL A 183 9.52 -6.10 22.53
N ALA A 184 9.62 -6.50 23.79
CA ALA A 184 10.12 -7.83 24.11
C ALA A 184 9.28 -8.87 23.35
N ALA A 185 9.93 -9.85 22.72
CA ALA A 185 9.21 -11.03 22.28
C ALA A 185 8.51 -11.60 23.52
N ALA A 186 7.19 -11.61 23.54
CA ALA A 186 6.47 -12.47 24.45
C ALA A 186 6.96 -13.87 24.13
N ALA A 187 7.61 -14.53 25.09
CA ALA A 187 7.98 -15.91 24.89
C ALA A 187 6.70 -16.68 24.57
N GLU A 188 6.62 -17.23 23.36
CA GLU A 188 5.96 -18.52 23.23
C GLU A 188 6.72 -19.42 24.20
N GLU A 189 6.09 -19.71 25.35
CA GLU A 189 6.48 -20.88 26.12
C GLU A 189 6.42 -22.04 25.13
N VAL A 190 7.60 -22.51 24.73
CA VAL A 190 7.77 -23.76 24.03
C VAL A 190 7.24 -24.80 24.99
N ALA A 191 5.97 -25.16 24.84
CA ALA A 191 5.35 -26.22 25.59
C ALA A 191 6.17 -27.48 25.31
N GLU A 192 6.95 -27.90 26.31
CA GLU A 192 7.80 -29.06 26.21
C GLU A 192 6.94 -30.26 25.77
N PRO A 193 7.34 -31.01 24.73
CA PRO A 193 6.63 -32.22 24.36
C PRO A 193 6.91 -33.29 25.42
N ALA A 194 6.10 -33.30 26.48
CA ALA A 194 6.10 -34.34 27.49
C ALA A 194 5.63 -35.67 26.87
N ALA A 195 6.60 -36.43 26.36
CA ALA A 195 6.40 -37.78 25.85
C ALA A 195 6.75 -38.81 26.92
N ASP A 196 5.72 -39.48 27.45
CA ASP A 196 5.69 -40.93 27.77
C ASP A 196 4.23 -41.28 28.12
N ALA A 197 3.43 -41.93 27.26
CA ALA A 197 3.45 -43.34 26.86
C ALA A 197 2.83 -44.30 27.89
N ALA A 198 1.55 -44.68 27.69
CA ALA A 198 1.01 -45.99 28.10
C ALA A 198 -0.36 -46.34 27.44
N ALA A 199 -0.41 -47.53 26.82
CA ALA A 199 -1.58 -48.40 26.62
C ALA A 199 -2.84 -47.91 25.83
N ALA A 200 -2.91 -48.34 24.56
CA ALA A 200 -4.15 -48.81 23.91
C ALA A 200 -4.49 -50.25 24.41
N PRO A 201 -5.59 -50.94 24.01
CA PRO A 201 -6.64 -50.64 23.01
C PRO A 201 -8.09 -50.77 23.59
N ALA A 202 -9.24 -50.94 22.89
CA ALA A 202 -9.54 -51.31 21.49
C ALA A 202 -10.97 -50.96 21.00
N ALA A 203 -11.14 -51.05 19.67
CA ALA A 203 -12.29 -51.56 18.90
C ALA A 203 -13.62 -50.77 18.81
N GLY A 204 -14.16 -50.65 17.57
CA GLY A 204 -15.50 -50.10 17.32
C GLY A 204 -15.79 -49.72 15.86
N ALA A 205 -16.24 -50.68 15.07
CA ALA A 205 -16.42 -50.63 13.61
C ALA A 205 -17.28 -49.49 12.98
N LYS A 206 -16.90 -49.09 11.76
CA LYS A 206 -17.75 -48.53 10.67
C LYS A 206 -18.52 -49.70 9.98
N PRO A 207 -19.45 -49.54 8.98
CA PRO A 207 -20.06 -48.35 8.35
C PRO A 207 -21.59 -48.50 8.01
N ALA A 208 -22.07 -47.74 6.99
CA ALA A 208 -23.30 -47.91 6.16
C ALA A 208 -24.63 -47.32 6.74
N ALA A 209 -25.28 -46.34 6.09
CA ALA A 209 -26.16 -46.37 4.90
C ALA A 209 -27.57 -46.95 5.19
N GLY A 210 -28.71 -46.47 4.65
CA GLY A 210 -29.01 -45.37 3.73
C GLY A 210 -30.32 -45.63 2.94
N ALA A 211 -31.27 -44.67 2.90
CA ALA A 211 -32.53 -44.73 2.12
C ALA A 211 -33.10 -43.28 2.00
N LYS A 212 -33.42 -42.74 0.80
CA LYS A 212 -34.67 -42.89 0.00
C LYS A 212 -35.93 -42.39 0.76
N ALA A 213 -36.89 -41.64 0.17
CA ALA A 213 -37.22 -41.43 -1.25
C ALA A 213 -38.02 -40.12 -1.51
N ALA A 214 -38.32 -39.87 -2.81
CA ALA A 214 -39.47 -39.14 -3.39
C ALA A 214 -39.73 -37.67 -2.96
N ALA A 215 -39.61 -36.66 -3.83
CA ALA A 215 -40.38 -36.37 -5.06
C ALA A 215 -41.81 -35.84 -4.80
N GLY A 216 -42.01 -34.55 -5.12
CA GLY A 216 -43.31 -33.84 -5.12
C GLY A 216 -43.27 -32.69 -6.14
N ALA A 217 -44.35 -32.46 -6.87
CA ALA A 217 -44.32 -31.78 -8.17
C ALA A 217 -44.56 -30.25 -8.16
N LYS A 218 -44.03 -29.60 -9.22
CA LYS A 218 -44.44 -28.31 -9.83
C LYS A 218 -45.89 -28.38 -10.39
N PRO A 219 -46.47 -27.31 -11.00
CA PRO A 219 -46.38 -25.85 -10.79
C PRO A 219 -47.84 -25.28 -10.59
N PRO A 220 -48.31 -24.09 -11.07
CA PRO A 220 -48.20 -23.53 -12.44
C PRO A 220 -47.79 -22.03 -12.52
N ALA A 221 -47.51 -21.57 -13.75
CA ALA A 221 -47.18 -20.19 -14.08
C ALA A 221 -48.44 -19.28 -14.17
N LYS A 222 -48.23 -17.97 -14.07
CA LYS A 222 -49.26 -16.95 -14.34
C LYS A 222 -49.39 -16.65 -15.85
N LYS A 223 -50.59 -16.20 -16.22
CA LYS A 223 -50.87 -15.44 -17.45
C LYS A 223 -50.08 -14.13 -17.48
#